data_AF-A0A7J5BRE7-F1
#
_entry.id   AF-A0A7J5BRE7-F1
#
_cell.length_a   1.000
_cell.length_b   1.000
_cell.length_c   1.000
_cell.angle_alpha   90.00
_cell.angle_beta   90.00
_cell.angle_gamma   90.00
#
_symmetry.space_group_name_H-M   'P 1'
#
loop_
_entity.id
_entity.type
_entity.pdbx_description
1 polymer ?
#
loop_
_entity_poly.entity_id
_entity_poly.type
_entity_poly.pdbx_seq_one_letter_code
_entity_poly.pdbx_strand_id
1 'polypeptide(L)'
;MIATADHESRRDERAVGPVAWPRLVVAACSGAMLALAYGLEPVWFAAWLGAIPLLVVAASLRLRSAAALGAVAGAVASVSLFGLHWNEAGPVDAVVLAFARSAQWAFVASAARVGSSMLPTGLGVLAAPIALGASEFLSNSAPSLGGVVVVVGHLHALPTHMLAALGGAPAAAFLVALVASFATVAFTPAQRTVRRVAVPLASRVGAFGGGCPRVKAARASTPRPGTTRRVAGDATTPGAIRRQSKGAAARRPSLRRARSEERR
;
A
#
# COMPACT_ATOMS: atom_id res chain seq x y z
N MET A 1 17.44 -22.68 45.78
CA MET A 1 17.36 -21.57 44.80
C MET A 1 16.81 -22.11 43.47
N ILE A 2 15.59 -22.65 43.43
CA ILE A 2 14.94 -23.24 42.22
C ILE A 2 13.40 -23.15 42.36
N ALA A 3 12.83 -21.94 42.49
CA ALA A 3 11.38 -21.79 42.72
C ALA A 3 10.68 -20.68 41.93
N THR A 4 11.35 -20.02 40.98
CA THR A 4 10.79 -18.88 40.25
C THR A 4 10.26 -19.18 38.85
N ALA A 5 10.55 -20.36 38.27
CA ALA A 5 10.14 -20.68 36.90
C ALA A 5 8.66 -21.09 36.76
N ASP A 6 8.02 -21.59 37.82
CA ASP A 6 6.69 -22.22 37.72
C ASP A 6 5.53 -21.21 37.77
N HIS A 7 5.80 -19.95 38.13
CA HIS A 7 4.78 -18.90 38.21
C HIS A 7 4.53 -18.13 36.91
N GLU A 8 5.45 -18.13 35.95
CA GLU A 8 5.22 -17.48 34.65
C GLU A 8 4.32 -18.32 33.73
N SER A 9 4.43 -19.65 33.79
CA SER A 9 3.63 -20.56 32.95
C SER A 9 2.13 -20.46 33.23
N ARG A 10 1.70 -20.36 34.49
CA ARG A 10 0.27 -20.30 34.85
C ARG A 10 -0.39 -18.94 34.64
N ARG A 11 0.36 -17.85 34.43
CA ARG A 11 -0.22 -16.54 34.06
C ARG A 11 -0.57 -16.47 32.57
N ASP A 12 0.03 -17.31 31.75
CA ASP A 12 -0.20 -17.34 30.31
C ASP A 12 -1.51 -18.03 29.93
N GLU A 13 -1.91 -19.08 30.65
CA GLU A 13 -3.16 -19.81 30.36
C GLU A 13 -4.43 -19.00 30.69
N ARG A 14 -4.39 -18.11 31.69
CA ARG A 14 -5.54 -17.26 32.04
C ARG A 14 -5.65 -15.99 31.20
N ALA A 15 -4.62 -15.66 30.42
CA ALA A 15 -4.61 -14.48 29.55
C ALA A 15 -5.21 -14.76 28.16
N VAL A 16 -5.47 -16.03 27.81
CA VAL A 16 -6.28 -16.42 26.64
C VAL A 16 -7.78 -16.34 26.99
N GLY A 17 -8.17 -15.23 27.61
CA GLY A 17 -9.56 -14.96 27.95
C GLY A 17 -10.41 -14.63 26.72
N PRO A 18 -11.75 -14.54 26.88
CA PRO A 18 -12.75 -14.20 25.84
C PRO A 18 -12.54 -12.85 25.11
N VAL A 19 -11.48 -12.11 25.42
CA VAL A 19 -11.04 -10.87 24.79
C VAL A 19 -10.26 -11.09 23.48
N ALA A 20 -10.05 -12.33 23.04
CA ALA A 20 -9.44 -12.64 21.75
C ALA A 20 -10.36 -12.28 20.56
N TRP A 21 -11.68 -12.46 20.72
CA TRP A 21 -12.64 -12.27 19.64
C TRP A 21 -12.71 -10.82 19.12
N PRO A 22 -12.82 -9.77 19.97
CA PRO A 22 -12.84 -8.39 19.49
C PRO A 22 -11.59 -8.02 18.67
N ARG A 23 -10.41 -8.56 19.03
CA ARG A 23 -9.15 -8.30 18.33
C ARG A 23 -9.14 -8.94 16.95
N LEU A 24 -9.68 -10.15 16.85
CA LEU A 24 -9.82 -10.85 15.57
C LEU A 24 -10.82 -10.14 14.66
N VAL A 25 -11.93 -9.64 15.21
CA VAL A 25 -12.89 -8.80 14.47
C VAL A 25 -12.22 -7.52 13.96
N VAL A 26 -11.45 -6.82 14.79
CA VAL A 26 -10.72 -5.61 14.36
C VAL A 26 -9.70 -5.94 13.26
N ALA A 27 -8.94 -7.04 13.39
CA ALA A 27 -8.00 -7.47 12.36
C ALA A 27 -8.72 -7.84 11.05
N ALA A 28 -9.88 -8.52 11.13
CA ALA A 28 -10.70 -8.84 9.97
C ALA A 28 -11.29 -7.59 9.30
N CYS A 29 -11.78 -6.62 10.07
CA CYS A 29 -12.25 -5.32 9.55
C CYS A 29 -11.12 -4.54 8.88
N SER A 30 -9.93 -4.51 9.49
CA SER A 30 -8.73 -3.95 8.87
C SER A 30 -8.39 -4.66 7.57
N GLY A 31 -8.41 -6.00 7.55
CA GLY A 31 -8.20 -6.80 6.35
C GLY A 31 -9.23 -6.53 5.25
N ALA A 32 -10.51 -6.37 5.61
CA ALA A 32 -11.57 -6.04 4.66
C ALA A 32 -11.39 -4.64 4.06
N MET A 33 -10.98 -3.64 4.86
CA MET A 33 -10.63 -2.31 4.34
C MET A 33 -9.41 -2.36 3.41
N LEU A 34 -8.42 -3.18 3.75
CA LEU A 34 -7.29 -3.43 2.85
C LEU A 34 -7.72 -4.15 1.57
N ALA A 35 -8.66 -5.10 1.64
CA ALA A 35 -9.22 -5.76 0.46
C ALA A 35 -9.86 -4.75 -0.51
N LEU A 36 -10.60 -3.76 0.02
CA LEU A 36 -11.17 -2.65 -0.77
C LEU A 36 -10.11 -1.73 -1.37
N ALA A 37 -8.94 -1.60 -0.72
CA ALA A 37 -7.81 -0.87 -1.27
C ALA A 37 -7.14 -1.60 -2.45
N TYR A 38 -7.23 -2.93 -2.49
CA TYR A 38 -6.67 -3.77 -3.58
C TYR A 38 -7.65 -4.14 -4.68
N GLY A 39 -8.94 -3.83 -4.51
CA GLY A 39 -9.97 -4.16 -5.48
C GLY A 39 -9.79 -3.45 -6.82
N LEU A 40 -10.54 -3.94 -7.83
CA LEU A 40 -10.59 -3.36 -9.19
C LEU A 40 -11.00 -1.87 -9.18
N GLU A 41 -11.87 -1.49 -8.25
CA GLU A 41 -12.23 -0.10 -7.97
C GLU A 41 -11.59 0.33 -6.64
N PRO A 42 -10.30 0.70 -6.65
CA PRO A 42 -9.54 0.92 -5.44
C PRO A 42 -10.09 2.11 -4.66
N VAL A 43 -10.62 1.81 -3.48
CA VAL A 43 -11.08 2.83 -2.55
C VAL A 43 -9.85 3.38 -1.83
N TRP A 44 -9.20 4.39 -2.40
CA TRP A 44 -7.90 4.88 -1.92
C TRP A 44 -7.87 5.20 -0.42
N PHE A 45 -8.95 5.75 0.14
CA PHE A 45 -9.03 6.08 1.57
C PHE A 45 -9.06 4.84 2.48
N ALA A 46 -9.52 3.69 1.96
CA ALA A 46 -9.54 2.43 2.69
C ALA A 46 -8.13 1.90 2.97
N ALA A 47 -7.14 2.21 2.13
CA ALA A 47 -5.74 1.85 2.39
C ALA A 47 -5.19 2.55 3.64
N TRP A 48 -5.53 3.83 3.80
CA TRP A 48 -5.12 4.63 4.97
C TRP A 48 -5.83 4.16 6.24
N LEU A 49 -7.14 3.94 6.16
CA LEU A 49 -7.94 3.53 7.31
C LEU A 49 -7.69 2.08 7.72
N GLY A 50 -7.46 1.18 6.76
CA GLY A 50 -7.33 -0.25 7.03
C GLY A 50 -6.14 -0.59 7.92
N ALA A 51 -5.02 0.14 7.81
CA ALA A 51 -3.84 -0.12 8.62
C ALA A 51 -3.97 0.37 10.08
N ILE A 52 -4.76 1.42 10.35
CA ILE A 52 -4.83 2.08 11.67
C ILE A 52 -5.33 1.13 12.78
N PRO A 53 -6.50 0.47 12.66
CA PRO A 53 -7.02 -0.39 13.72
C PRO A 53 -6.07 -1.54 14.04
N LEU A 54 -5.48 -2.15 13.00
CA LEU A 54 -4.54 -3.24 13.12
C LEU A 54 -3.28 -2.81 13.88
N LEU A 55 -2.68 -1.68 13.53
CA LEU A 55 -1.45 -1.19 14.19
C LEU A 55 -1.71 -0.77 15.65
N VAL A 56 -2.85 -0.13 15.93
CA VAL A 56 -3.28 0.20 17.30
C VAL A 56 -3.39 -1.06 18.16
N VAL A 57 -4.04 -2.09 17.65
CA VAL A 57 -4.17 -3.35 18.39
C VAL A 57 -2.81 -4.05 18.51
N ALA A 58 -2.06 -4.18 17.42
CA ALA A 58 -0.76 -4.87 17.39
C ALA A 58 0.28 -4.29 18.36
N ALA A 59 0.35 -2.96 18.49
CA ALA A 59 1.29 -2.29 19.38
C ALA A 59 1.13 -2.68 20.87
N SER A 60 -0.08 -3.08 21.27
CA SER A 60 -0.43 -3.43 22.66
C SER A 60 -0.25 -4.93 23.00
N LEU A 61 0.06 -5.77 22.01
CA LEU A 61 0.03 -7.24 22.15
C LEU A 61 1.41 -7.87 22.29
N ARG A 62 1.46 -9.16 22.64
CA ARG A 62 2.70 -9.94 22.51
C ARG A 62 3.10 -10.06 21.04
N LEU A 63 4.39 -10.20 20.76
CA LEU A 63 4.92 -10.27 19.39
C LEU A 63 4.25 -11.34 18.54
N ARG A 64 4.08 -12.56 19.07
CA ARG A 64 3.39 -13.67 18.39
C ARG A 64 1.93 -13.35 18.06
N SER A 65 1.21 -12.71 18.98
CA SER A 65 -0.19 -12.32 18.77
C SER A 65 -0.32 -11.16 17.77
N ALA A 66 0.59 -10.20 17.80
CA ALA A 66 0.66 -9.13 16.81
C ALA A 66 0.92 -9.70 15.40
N ALA A 67 1.87 -10.63 15.28
CA ALA A 67 2.15 -11.35 14.04
C ALA A 67 0.92 -12.12 13.53
N ALA A 68 0.24 -12.86 14.41
CA ALA A 68 -0.96 -13.62 14.06
C ALA A 68 -2.11 -12.72 13.57
N LEU A 69 -2.38 -11.60 14.25
CA LEU A 69 -3.41 -10.65 13.79
C LEU A 69 -3.03 -9.97 12.46
N GLY A 70 -1.75 -9.65 12.27
CA GLY A 70 -1.23 -9.18 11.00
C GLY A 70 -1.45 -10.20 9.88
N ALA A 71 -1.15 -11.48 10.14
CA ALA A 71 -1.39 -12.56 9.19
C ALA A 71 -2.87 -12.69 8.83
N VAL A 72 -3.78 -12.64 9.82
CA VAL A 72 -5.23 -12.70 9.60
C VAL A 72 -5.69 -11.51 8.74
N ALA A 73 -5.25 -10.29 9.06
CA ALA A 73 -5.60 -9.12 8.27
C ALA A 73 -5.09 -9.23 6.83
N GLY A 74 -3.86 -9.71 6.63
CA GLY A 74 -3.32 -9.97 5.30
C GLY A 74 -4.08 -11.05 4.53
N ALA A 75 -4.48 -12.13 5.18
CA ALA A 75 -5.26 -13.20 4.57
C ALA A 75 -6.64 -12.71 4.10
N VAL A 76 -7.33 -11.93 4.94
CA VAL A 76 -8.61 -11.31 4.57
C VAL A 76 -8.42 -10.30 3.43
N ALA A 77 -7.35 -9.51 3.46
CA ALA A 77 -7.03 -8.57 2.40
C ALA A 77 -6.78 -9.26 1.05
N SER A 78 -6.22 -10.47 1.06
CA SER A 78 -5.94 -11.25 -0.14
C SER A 78 -7.19 -11.79 -0.83
N VAL A 79 -8.36 -11.86 -0.16
CA VAL A 79 -9.59 -12.41 -0.75
C VAL A 79 -10.01 -11.64 -2.02
N SER A 80 -9.79 -10.32 -2.08
CA SER A 80 -10.16 -9.53 -3.26
C SER A 80 -9.27 -9.80 -4.48
N LEU A 81 -7.99 -10.11 -4.27
CA LEU A 81 -7.03 -10.43 -5.33
C LEU A 81 -7.04 -11.92 -5.71
N PHE A 82 -7.49 -12.78 -4.79
CA PHE A 82 -7.42 -14.22 -4.95
C PHE A 82 -8.13 -14.70 -6.20
N GLY A 83 -9.37 -14.26 -6.43
CA GLY A 83 -10.15 -14.66 -7.60
C GLY A 83 -9.54 -14.19 -8.92
N LEU A 84 -8.94 -13.00 -8.93
CA LEU A 84 -8.26 -12.45 -10.11
C LEU A 84 -7.05 -13.33 -10.47
N HIS A 85 -6.17 -13.59 -9.51
CA HIS A 85 -4.95 -14.36 -9.75
C HIS A 85 -5.19 -15.84 -9.95
N TRP A 86 -6.24 -16.39 -9.33
CA TRP A 86 -6.65 -17.77 -9.57
C TRP A 86 -6.95 -18.01 -11.05
N ASN A 87 -7.60 -17.04 -11.71
CA ASN A 87 -7.97 -17.14 -13.11
C ASN A 87 -6.84 -16.73 -14.07
N GLU A 88 -6.00 -15.76 -13.70
CA GLU A 88 -4.97 -15.22 -14.61
C GLU A 88 -3.60 -15.90 -14.49
N ALA A 89 -3.13 -16.15 -13.27
CA ALA A 89 -1.82 -16.73 -13.00
C ALA A 89 -1.90 -18.22 -12.64
N GLY A 90 -3.06 -18.65 -12.12
CA GLY A 90 -3.32 -20.03 -11.71
C GLY A 90 -3.38 -20.20 -10.19
N PRO A 91 -3.78 -21.40 -9.72
CA PRO A 91 -4.09 -21.63 -8.32
C PRO A 91 -2.86 -21.56 -7.40
N VAL A 92 -1.70 -22.01 -7.89
CA VAL A 92 -0.45 -22.02 -7.10
C VAL A 92 -0.01 -20.58 -6.81
N ASP A 93 0.02 -19.73 -7.83
CA ASP A 93 0.44 -18.34 -7.69
C ASP A 93 -0.54 -17.53 -6.81
N ALA A 94 -1.85 -17.78 -6.93
CA ALA A 94 -2.85 -17.17 -6.06
C ALA A 94 -2.65 -17.52 -4.58
N VAL A 95 -2.33 -18.79 -4.28
CA VAL A 95 -2.05 -19.27 -2.92
C VAL A 95 -0.73 -18.68 -2.40
N VAL A 96 0.34 -18.73 -3.20
CA VAL A 96 1.64 -18.15 -2.85
C VAL A 96 1.51 -16.66 -2.56
N LEU A 97 0.75 -15.92 -3.38
CA LEU A 97 0.48 -14.52 -3.15
C LEU A 97 -0.25 -14.28 -1.83
N ALA A 98 -1.31 -15.05 -1.55
CA ALA A 98 -2.09 -14.91 -0.32
C ALA A 98 -1.21 -15.14 0.92
N PHE A 99 -0.32 -16.13 0.87
CA PHE A 99 0.65 -16.38 1.93
C PHE A 99 1.68 -15.26 2.05
N ALA A 100 2.26 -14.79 0.95
CA ALA A 100 3.22 -13.69 0.94
C ALA A 100 2.62 -12.42 1.56
N ARG A 101 1.37 -12.10 1.20
CA ARG A 101 0.64 -10.94 1.73
C ARG A 101 0.33 -11.07 3.21
N SER A 102 -0.07 -12.27 3.65
CA SER A 102 -0.29 -12.58 5.07
C SER A 102 1.01 -12.43 5.86
N ALA A 103 2.11 -12.97 5.35
CA ALA A 103 3.44 -12.85 5.96
C ALA A 103 3.91 -11.40 6.03
N GLN A 104 3.67 -10.61 4.98
CA GLN A 104 3.99 -9.18 4.96
C GLN A 104 3.26 -8.40 6.05
N TRP A 105 1.95 -8.60 6.21
CA TRP A 105 1.20 -7.91 7.28
C TRP A 105 1.56 -8.44 8.67
N ALA A 106 1.92 -9.71 8.81
CA ALA A 106 2.49 -10.25 10.04
C ALA A 106 3.82 -9.56 10.39
N PHE A 107 4.69 -9.34 9.40
CA PHE A 107 5.96 -8.63 9.57
C PHE A 107 5.75 -7.16 9.97
N VAL A 108 4.84 -6.45 9.31
CA VAL A 108 4.50 -5.05 9.63
C VAL A 108 3.92 -4.92 11.04
N ALA A 109 2.98 -5.79 11.43
CA ALA A 109 2.42 -5.79 12.78
C ALA A 109 3.48 -6.13 13.85
N SER A 110 4.39 -7.05 13.54
CA SER A 110 5.53 -7.38 14.40
C SER A 110 6.48 -6.20 14.57
N ALA A 111 6.82 -5.51 13.47
CA ALA A 111 7.66 -4.33 13.49
C ALA A 111 7.03 -3.19 14.29
N ALA A 112 5.72 -2.97 14.15
CA ALA A 112 4.97 -2.00 14.95
C ALA A 112 5.09 -2.31 16.45
N ARG A 113 4.94 -3.60 16.81
CA ARG A 113 5.08 -4.03 18.19
C ARG A 113 6.50 -3.85 18.71
N VAL A 114 7.51 -4.34 17.99
CA VAL A 114 8.92 -4.18 18.38
C VAL A 114 9.25 -2.69 18.54
N GLY A 115 8.88 -1.86 17.57
CA GLY A 115 9.10 -0.41 17.60
C GLY A 115 8.45 0.26 18.80
N SER A 116 7.24 -0.15 19.18
CA SER A 116 6.56 0.38 20.38
C SER A 116 7.20 -0.04 21.71
N SER A 117 7.99 -1.11 21.73
CA SER A 117 8.54 -1.72 22.94
C SER A 117 10.03 -1.47 23.16
N MET A 118 10.81 -1.34 22.09
CA MET A 118 12.27 -1.26 22.15
C MET A 118 12.83 0.11 21.76
N LEU A 119 12.09 0.91 21.01
CA LEU A 119 12.59 2.18 20.48
C LEU A 119 12.01 3.38 21.24
N PRO A 120 12.75 4.50 21.30
CA PRO A 120 12.19 5.77 21.71
C PRO A 120 10.92 6.08 20.90
N THR A 121 9.91 6.66 21.53
CA THR A 121 8.58 6.82 20.93
C THR A 121 8.61 7.44 19.53
N GLY A 122 9.51 8.40 19.27
CA GLY A 122 9.68 9.01 17.96
C GLY A 122 10.17 8.04 16.87
N LEU A 123 11.14 7.18 17.19
CA LEU A 123 11.66 6.17 16.25
C LEU A 123 10.72 4.97 16.10
N GLY A 124 9.98 4.63 17.16
CA GLY A 124 9.00 3.55 17.12
C GLY A 124 7.92 3.73 16.04
N VAL A 125 7.54 4.99 15.74
CA VAL A 125 6.58 5.33 14.67
C VAL A 125 7.09 4.94 13.28
N LEU A 126 8.41 4.87 13.09
CA LEU A 126 9.02 4.56 11.79
C LEU A 126 9.17 3.05 11.56
N ALA A 127 8.99 2.21 12.58
CA ALA A 127 9.19 0.76 12.45
C ALA A 127 8.23 0.10 11.44
N ALA A 128 6.92 0.35 11.56
CA ALA A 128 5.93 -0.20 10.63
C ALA A 128 6.05 0.37 9.20
N PRO A 129 6.28 1.68 9.00
CA PRO A 129 6.55 2.27 7.68
C PRO A 129 7.77 1.69 6.99
N ILE A 130 8.89 1.58 7.71
CA ILE A 130 10.12 0.97 7.18
C ILE A 130 9.86 -0.48 6.81
N ALA A 131 9.19 -1.25 7.67
CA ALA A 131 8.86 -2.64 7.41
C ALA A 131 7.99 -2.81 6.16
N LEU A 132 6.95 -1.98 6.01
CA LEU A 132 6.06 -2.04 4.85
C LEU A 132 6.80 -1.59 3.58
N GLY A 133 7.52 -0.48 3.61
CA GLY A 133 8.31 0.01 2.48
C GLY A 133 9.37 -1.01 2.03
N ALA A 134 10.11 -1.62 2.97
CA ALA A 134 11.10 -2.65 2.67
C ALA A 134 10.47 -3.91 2.06
N SER A 135 9.30 -4.33 2.55
CA SER A 135 8.59 -5.49 1.98
C SER A 135 8.12 -5.26 0.54
N GLU A 136 7.65 -4.05 0.23
CA GLU A 136 7.26 -3.68 -1.14
C GLU A 136 8.48 -3.52 -2.04
N PHE A 137 9.60 -3.00 -1.52
CA PHE A 137 10.85 -2.92 -2.26
C PHE A 137 11.39 -4.31 -2.62
N LEU A 138 11.35 -5.24 -1.67
CA LEU A 138 11.76 -6.63 -1.88
C LEU A 138 10.85 -7.31 -2.91
N SER A 139 9.53 -7.12 -2.78
CA SER A 139 8.54 -7.68 -3.73
C SER A 139 8.73 -7.14 -5.14
N ASN A 140 9.09 -5.86 -5.28
CA ASN A 140 9.35 -5.23 -6.57
C ASN A 140 10.71 -5.64 -7.18
N SER A 141 11.65 -6.11 -6.35
CA SER A 141 12.96 -6.56 -6.79
C SER A 141 12.98 -8.05 -7.18
N ALA A 142 11.96 -8.83 -6.80
CA ALA A 142 11.83 -10.25 -7.10
C ALA A 142 11.02 -10.46 -8.41
N PRO A 143 11.67 -10.81 -9.54
CA PRO A 143 10.98 -10.93 -10.84
C PRO A 143 9.94 -12.05 -10.86
N SER A 144 10.13 -13.08 -10.04
CA SER A 144 9.27 -14.27 -9.97
C SER A 144 7.99 -14.07 -9.15
N LEU A 145 7.92 -13.05 -8.29
CA LEU A 145 6.76 -12.81 -7.42
C LEU A 145 5.70 -11.91 -8.09
N GLY A 146 5.85 -11.61 -9.38
CA GLY A 146 4.81 -10.96 -10.17
C GLY A 146 4.24 -9.72 -9.51
N GLY A 147 5.10 -8.76 -9.13
CA GLY A 147 4.71 -7.41 -8.71
C GLY A 147 3.47 -7.33 -7.83
N VAL A 148 3.57 -7.79 -6.57
CA VAL A 148 2.56 -7.59 -5.52
C VAL A 148 2.52 -6.12 -5.10
N VAL A 149 2.17 -5.24 -6.03
CA VAL A 149 2.30 -3.80 -5.85
C VAL A 149 0.98 -3.24 -5.34
N VAL A 150 0.97 -2.83 -4.08
CA VAL A 150 -0.13 -2.12 -3.40
C VAL A 150 -0.62 -0.88 -4.16
N VAL A 151 0.24 -0.36 -5.03
CA VAL A 151 0.20 1.02 -5.50
C VAL A 151 -0.45 1.16 -6.87
N VAL A 152 -0.74 0.06 -7.59
CA VAL A 152 -1.42 0.15 -8.89
C VAL A 152 -2.81 0.80 -8.73
N GLY A 153 -3.52 0.49 -7.64
CA GLY A 153 -4.82 1.10 -7.34
C GLY A 153 -4.77 2.57 -6.87
N HIS A 154 -3.58 3.10 -6.55
CA HIS A 154 -3.42 4.42 -5.91
C HIS A 154 -3.00 5.53 -6.88
N LEU A 155 -2.90 5.24 -8.18
CA LEU A 155 -2.48 6.22 -9.20
C LEU A 155 -3.45 7.41 -9.33
N HIS A 156 -4.69 7.28 -8.87
CA HIS A 156 -5.70 8.34 -8.96
C HIS A 156 -5.71 9.32 -7.78
N ALA A 157 -5.03 9.01 -6.67
CA ALA A 157 -4.87 9.95 -5.58
C ALA A 157 -3.64 10.85 -5.83
N LEU A 158 -3.89 12.16 -5.98
CA LEU A 158 -2.88 13.18 -6.28
C LEU A 158 -1.61 13.11 -5.41
N PRO A 159 -1.66 12.94 -4.08
CA PRO A 159 -0.44 12.91 -3.27
C PRO A 159 0.36 11.60 -3.44
N THR A 160 -0.29 10.45 -3.63
CA THR A 160 0.42 9.17 -3.79
C THR A 160 1.09 9.07 -5.15
N HIS A 161 0.55 9.70 -6.19
CA HIS A 161 1.18 9.76 -7.50
C HIS A 161 2.56 10.44 -7.47
N MET A 162 2.69 11.58 -6.78
CA MET A 162 3.98 12.30 -6.68
C MET A 162 5.05 11.46 -5.97
N LEU A 163 4.69 10.78 -4.87
CA LEU A 163 5.64 9.89 -4.19
C LEU A 163 5.94 8.62 -4.98
N ALA A 164 4.95 8.05 -5.66
CA ALA A 164 5.17 6.91 -6.54
C ALA A 164 6.11 7.27 -7.71
N ALA A 165 6.02 8.50 -8.23
CA ALA A 165 6.96 8.98 -9.24
C ALA A 165 8.39 9.14 -8.70
N LEU A 166 8.54 9.52 -7.42
CA LEU A 166 9.85 9.75 -6.80
C LEU A 166 10.55 8.45 -6.36
N GLY A 167 9.81 7.52 -5.77
CA GLY A 167 10.38 6.33 -5.12
C GLY A 167 9.62 5.04 -5.40
N GLY A 168 8.73 5.02 -6.39
CA GLY A 168 7.95 3.85 -6.77
C GLY A 168 6.93 3.42 -5.72
N ALA A 169 6.51 2.16 -5.84
CA ALA A 169 5.59 1.54 -4.88
C ALA A 169 6.06 1.56 -3.41
N PRO A 170 7.35 1.32 -3.11
CA PRO A 170 7.85 1.34 -1.73
C PRO A 170 7.63 2.67 -1.02
N ALA A 171 7.82 3.79 -1.71
CA ALA A 171 7.65 5.12 -1.13
C ALA A 171 6.18 5.43 -0.79
N ALA A 172 5.25 5.02 -1.66
CA ALA A 172 3.82 5.19 -1.41
C ALA A 172 3.35 4.30 -0.24
N ALA A 173 3.79 3.05 -0.18
CA ALA A 173 3.46 2.15 0.92
C ALA A 173 4.04 2.64 2.26
N PHE A 174 5.30 3.11 2.24
CA PHE A 174 5.91 3.76 3.40
C PHE A 174 5.05 4.91 3.92
N LEU A 175 4.59 5.81 3.03
CA LEU A 175 3.76 6.95 3.42
C LEU A 175 2.41 6.52 4.03
N VAL A 176 1.74 5.53 3.45
CA VAL A 176 0.47 5.00 3.98
C VAL A 176 0.66 4.46 5.39
N ALA A 177 1.68 3.62 5.60
CA ALA A 177 2.01 3.11 6.93
C ALA A 177 2.47 4.21 7.88
N LEU A 178 3.14 5.25 7.40
CA LEU A 178 3.60 6.38 8.22
C LEU A 178 2.42 7.12 8.83
N VAL A 179 1.41 7.44 8.03
CA VAL A 179 0.17 8.06 8.53
C VAL A 179 -0.55 7.14 9.50
N ALA A 180 -0.64 5.84 9.19
CA ALA A 180 -1.27 4.90 10.09
C ALA A 180 -0.55 4.77 11.44
N SER A 181 0.79 4.89 11.43
CA SER A 181 1.62 4.87 12.65
C SER A 181 1.45 6.14 13.47
N PHE A 182 1.38 7.32 12.85
CA PHE A 182 1.06 8.56 13.57
C PHE A 182 -0.34 8.54 14.17
N ALA A 183 -1.34 8.03 13.44
CA ALA A 183 -2.69 7.85 13.95
C ALA A 183 -2.68 6.90 15.16
N THR A 184 -1.92 5.80 15.09
CA THR A 184 -1.76 4.85 16.19
C THR A 184 -1.25 5.51 17.46
N VAL A 185 -0.23 6.36 17.36
CA VAL A 185 0.27 7.15 18.49
C VAL A 185 -0.79 8.13 19.02
N ALA A 186 -1.54 8.77 18.13
CA ALA A 186 -2.59 9.72 18.52
C ALA A 186 -3.73 9.05 19.30
N PHE A 187 -4.09 7.80 18.96
CA PHE A 187 -5.14 7.02 19.62
C PHE A 187 -4.66 6.26 20.87
N THR A 188 -3.35 6.15 21.09
CA THR A 188 -2.81 5.45 22.26
C THR A 188 -2.68 6.42 23.46
N PRO A 189 -3.48 6.28 24.53
CA PRO A 189 -3.57 7.27 25.61
C PRO A 189 -2.28 7.41 26.43
N ALA A 190 -1.40 6.40 26.41
CA ALA A 190 -0.14 6.39 27.14
C ALA A 190 0.90 7.41 26.62
N GLN A 191 0.69 8.02 25.44
CA GLN A 191 1.70 8.84 24.77
C GLN A 191 1.31 10.31 24.62
N ARG A 192 0.91 10.96 25.73
CA ARG A 192 0.44 12.37 25.73
C ARG A 192 1.40 13.37 25.11
N THR A 193 2.71 13.21 25.29
CA THR A 193 3.73 14.14 24.75
C THR A 193 3.83 14.05 23.23
N VAL A 194 3.88 12.83 22.69
CA VAL A 194 4.01 12.62 21.23
C VAL A 194 2.70 12.91 20.50
N ARG A 195 1.56 12.71 21.16
CA ARG A 195 0.24 13.08 20.64
C ARG A 195 0.14 14.56 20.25
N ARG A 196 0.85 15.47 20.94
CA ARG A 196 0.87 16.91 20.59
C ARG A 196 1.51 17.17 19.21
N VAL A 197 2.42 16.31 18.78
CA VAL A 197 3.09 16.40 17.47
C VAL A 197 2.39 15.53 16.42
N ALA A 198 1.95 14.32 16.81
CA ALA A 198 1.31 13.36 15.90
C ALA A 198 -0.04 13.84 15.37
N VAL A 199 -0.86 14.49 16.20
CA VAL A 199 -2.19 15.00 15.79
C VAL A 199 -2.10 16.05 14.68
N PRO A 200 -1.33 17.15 14.81
CA PRO A 200 -1.23 18.14 13.74
C PRO A 200 -0.53 17.59 12.49
N LEU A 201 0.37 16.61 12.64
CA LEU A 201 1.00 15.97 11.48
C LEU A 201 0.01 15.08 10.72
N ALA A 202 -0.71 14.22 11.44
CA ALA A 202 -1.74 13.35 10.85
C ALA A 202 -2.87 14.16 10.21
N SER A 203 -3.29 15.28 10.82
CA SER A 203 -4.30 16.16 10.23
C SER A 203 -3.81 16.84 8.95
N ARG A 204 -2.55 17.29 8.91
CA ARG A 204 -1.96 17.86 7.68
C ARG A 204 -1.83 16.81 6.58
N VAL A 205 -1.27 15.64 6.86
CA VAL A 205 -1.12 14.59 5.84
C VAL A 205 -2.48 14.07 5.38
N GLY A 206 -3.44 13.92 6.29
CA GLY A 206 -4.84 13.59 5.96
C GLY A 206 -5.51 14.66 5.10
N ALA A 207 -5.27 15.94 5.37
CA ALA A 207 -5.78 17.04 4.55
C ALA A 207 -5.17 17.06 3.14
N PHE A 208 -3.90 16.66 2.99
CA PHE A 208 -3.29 16.45 1.67
C PHE A 208 -3.93 15.27 0.92
N GLY A 209 -4.32 14.21 1.61
CA GLY A 209 -5.08 13.08 1.05
C GLY A 209 -6.51 13.45 0.64
N GLY A 210 -7.21 14.24 1.46
CA GLY A 210 -8.65 14.55 1.32
C GLY A 210 -9.01 15.64 0.31
N GLY A 211 -8.09 16.14 -0.51
CA GLY A 211 -8.29 17.27 -1.43
C GLY A 211 -9.28 17.09 -2.59
N CYS A 212 -10.18 16.10 -2.54
CA CYS A 212 -11.07 15.74 -3.64
C CYS A 212 -12.24 16.69 -3.97
N PRO A 213 -12.82 17.54 -3.09
CA PRO A 213 -13.97 18.34 -3.54
C PRO A 213 -13.58 19.50 -4.48
N ARG A 214 -12.31 19.95 -4.51
CA ARG A 214 -11.92 21.12 -5.33
C ARG A 214 -11.75 20.83 -6.82
N VAL A 215 -11.42 19.60 -7.21
CA VAL A 215 -11.17 19.30 -8.65
C VAL A 215 -12.46 19.11 -9.44
N LYS A 216 -13.53 18.60 -8.82
CA LYS A 216 -14.86 18.56 -9.48
C LYS A 216 -15.46 19.96 -9.64
N ALA A 217 -15.20 20.87 -8.70
CA ALA A 217 -15.59 22.28 -8.82
C ALA A 217 -14.81 23.00 -9.93
N ALA A 218 -13.51 22.71 -10.11
CA ALA A 218 -12.70 23.30 -11.17
C ALA A 218 -13.08 22.84 -12.58
N ARG A 219 -13.66 21.63 -12.75
CA ARG A 219 -14.22 21.18 -14.04
C ARG A 219 -15.59 21.79 -14.35
N ALA A 220 -16.34 22.21 -13.34
CA ALA A 220 -17.61 22.90 -13.53
C ALA A 220 -17.43 24.37 -13.98
N SER A 221 -16.23 24.94 -13.78
CA SER A 221 -15.89 26.30 -14.19
C SER A 221 -15.04 26.38 -15.45
N THR A 222 -14.79 25.26 -16.17
CA THR A 222 -14.16 25.32 -17.49
C THR A 222 -15.10 26.10 -18.43
N PRO A 223 -14.70 27.27 -18.95
CA PRO A 223 -15.53 28.06 -19.85
C PRO A 223 -15.88 27.20 -21.07
N ARG A 224 -17.17 27.06 -21.34
CA ARG A 224 -17.67 26.35 -22.52
C ARG A 224 -16.99 26.98 -23.76
N PRO A 225 -16.21 26.23 -24.55
CA PRO A 225 -15.63 26.74 -25.78
C PRO A 225 -16.77 26.88 -26.80
N GLY A 226 -17.42 28.05 -26.78
CA GLY A 226 -18.71 28.22 -27.41
C GLY A 226 -19.14 29.67 -27.51
N THR A 227 -18.23 30.59 -27.83
CA THR A 227 -18.60 31.76 -28.63
C THR A 227 -17.37 32.20 -29.42
N THR A 228 -17.01 31.41 -30.44
CA THR A 228 -16.27 31.95 -31.58
C THR A 228 -17.13 33.07 -32.15
N ARG A 229 -16.85 34.29 -31.71
CA ARG A 229 -17.24 35.51 -32.43
C ARG A 229 -16.73 35.30 -33.85
N ARG A 230 -17.67 35.08 -34.75
CA ARG A 230 -17.47 34.92 -36.19
C ARG A 230 -16.92 36.25 -36.69
N VAL A 231 -15.60 36.44 -36.57
CA VAL A 231 -14.90 37.49 -37.30
C VAL A 231 -14.90 37.00 -38.73
N ALA A 232 -15.78 37.60 -39.53
CA ALA A 232 -15.74 37.53 -40.97
C ALA A 232 -14.35 38.05 -41.39
N GLY A 233 -13.46 37.11 -41.69
CA GLY A 233 -12.14 37.37 -42.23
C GLY A 233 -12.15 36.97 -43.69
N ASP A 234 -11.98 37.99 -44.52
CA ASP A 234 -11.85 37.95 -45.97
C ASP A 234 -11.03 36.77 -46.49
N ALA A 235 -11.52 36.23 -47.59
CA ALA A 235 -10.78 35.37 -48.47
C ALA A 235 -9.66 36.17 -49.13
N THR A 236 -8.40 35.79 -48.89
CA THR A 236 -7.33 35.80 -49.92
C THR A 236 -6.05 35.26 -49.29
N THR A 237 -5.60 34.09 -49.73
CA THR A 237 -4.23 33.83 -50.24
C THR A 237 -4.01 32.32 -50.38
N PRO A 238 -3.91 31.79 -51.60
CA PRO A 238 -3.43 30.43 -51.85
C PRO A 238 -1.89 30.44 -51.96
N GLY A 239 -1.21 29.74 -51.06
CA GLY A 239 0.25 29.69 -51.03
C GLY A 239 0.75 28.32 -50.62
N ALA A 240 1.14 27.55 -51.62
CA ALA A 240 1.67 26.19 -51.54
C ALA A 240 2.91 26.07 -50.63
N ILE A 241 2.95 25.05 -49.75
CA ILE A 241 4.20 24.35 -49.46
C ILE A 241 3.99 22.84 -49.59
N ARG A 242 4.80 22.34 -50.52
CA ARG A 242 4.93 21.03 -51.11
C ARG A 242 5.95 20.23 -50.29
N ARG A 243 5.65 18.95 -50.05
CA ARG A 243 6.55 17.78 -49.91
C ARG A 243 7.86 17.92 -49.12
N GLN A 244 8.05 17.04 -48.15
CA GLN A 244 9.27 16.23 -47.97
C GLN A 244 8.87 14.92 -47.27
N SER A 245 8.72 13.82 -48.01
CA SER A 245 9.70 12.72 -48.18
C SER A 245 9.89 11.88 -46.91
N LYS A 246 9.37 10.65 -46.83
CA LYS A 246 9.82 9.43 -47.53
C LYS A 246 11.20 8.95 -47.05
N GLY A 247 11.21 7.88 -46.27
CA GLY A 247 12.33 6.93 -46.21
C GLY A 247 12.92 6.68 -44.82
N ALA A 248 12.65 5.50 -44.24
CA ALA A 248 13.65 4.69 -43.54
C ALA A 248 13.05 3.32 -43.20
N ALA A 249 12.98 2.45 -44.21
CA ALA A 249 12.93 1.01 -44.00
C ALA A 249 14.30 0.57 -43.48
N ALA A 250 14.41 0.25 -42.19
CA ALA A 250 15.60 -0.34 -41.60
C ALA A 250 15.34 -1.81 -41.27
N ARG A 251 15.95 -2.66 -42.10
CA ARG A 251 16.12 -4.11 -41.98
C ARG A 251 16.44 -4.54 -40.54
N ARG A 252 15.79 -5.60 -40.05
CA ARG A 252 16.35 -6.46 -38.99
C ARG A 252 16.80 -7.79 -39.58
N PRO A 253 18.05 -8.23 -39.32
CA PRO A 253 18.61 -9.45 -39.87
C PRO A 253 18.08 -10.69 -39.14
N SER A 254 17.79 -11.70 -39.94
CA SER A 254 17.59 -13.10 -39.55
C SER A 254 18.87 -13.66 -38.92
N LEU A 255 18.89 -13.86 -37.59
CA LEU A 255 19.87 -14.71 -36.94
C LEU A 255 19.30 -16.12 -36.79
N ARG A 256 19.65 -16.91 -37.80
CA ARG A 256 19.54 -18.36 -37.95
C ARG A 256 20.85 -18.96 -37.41
N ARG A 257 20.77 -20.12 -36.74
CA ARG A 257 21.88 -20.96 -36.18
C ARG A 257 22.39 -20.44 -34.81
N ALA A 258 22.53 -21.26 -33.77
CA ALA A 258 23.06 -22.62 -33.75
C ALA A 258 22.23 -23.60 -32.89
N ARG A 259 22.02 -24.78 -33.48
CA ARG A 259 21.44 -25.99 -32.90
C ARG A 259 22.40 -27.12 -33.30
N SER A 260 23.41 -27.36 -32.47
CA SER A 260 24.40 -28.46 -32.53
C SER A 260 25.44 -28.04 -31.49
N GLU A 261 25.42 -28.52 -30.27
CA GLU A 261 25.84 -29.84 -29.76
C GLU A 261 25.34 -29.80 -28.30
N GLU A 262 24.77 -30.85 -27.73
CA GLU A 262 25.57 -31.74 -26.89
C GLU A 262 24.73 -33.00 -26.59
N ARG A 263 25.03 -34.06 -27.34
CA ARG A 263 24.85 -35.45 -26.89
C ARG A 263 26.27 -35.97 -26.68
N ARG A 264 26.68 -36.13 -25.43
CA ARG A 264 27.54 -37.23 -24.96
C ARG A 264 27.16 -37.54 -23.52
#